data_AF-A0A2V9SIF7-F1
#
_entry.id   AF-A0A2V9SIF7-F1
#
_cell.length_a   1.000
_cell.length_b   1.000
_cell.length_c   1.000
_cell.angle_alpha   90.00
_cell.angle_beta   90.00
_cell.angle_gamma   90.00
#
_symmetry.space_group_name_H-M   'P 1'
#
loop_
_entity.id
_entity.type
_entity.pdbx_description
1 polymer ?
#
loop_
_entity_poly.entity_id
_entity_poly.type
_entity_poly.pdbx_seq_one_letter_code
_entity_poly.pdbx_strand_id
1 'polypeptide(L)'
;MALDTKRTYKPIRKLQKSLKSLSKVTSPEEVHDFRTRSRRTQAVLEALGLDRRSNERRMLQDLRKLRKRAGKVRDMDVLTAFTSQLQVDGEADCKVQLLEHLGTQRSKHAKKMRGLLRKDGSPLLKRLKRSSTRIQKLLQRAERNGDGTASTAMAEALRLSSELADPPRLDRRNLHP
;
A
#
# COMPACT_ATOMS: atom_id res chain seq x y z
N MET A 1 -25.32 -16.81 -1.80
CA MET A 1 -24.32 -16.23 -2.73
C MET A 1 -22.96 -16.41 -2.10
N ALA A 2 -22.03 -17.06 -2.81
CA ALA A 2 -20.68 -17.34 -2.33
C ALA A 2 -19.92 -16.03 -2.05
N LEU A 3 -19.02 -16.05 -1.06
CA LEU A 3 -18.00 -15.01 -0.88
C LEU A 3 -17.49 -14.57 -2.26
N ASP A 4 -17.48 -13.27 -2.59
CA ASP A 4 -16.73 -12.81 -3.76
C ASP A 4 -15.24 -12.92 -3.42
N THR A 5 -14.74 -14.16 -3.43
CA THR A 5 -13.36 -14.56 -3.15
C THR A 5 -12.38 -13.90 -4.10
N LYS A 6 -12.86 -13.48 -5.28
CA LYS A 6 -12.08 -12.67 -6.23
C LYS A 6 -11.89 -11.25 -5.71
N ARG A 7 -12.81 -10.65 -4.95
CA ARG A 7 -12.66 -9.31 -4.34
C ARG A 7 -11.69 -9.30 -3.16
N THR A 8 -11.74 -10.28 -2.26
CA THR A 8 -10.90 -10.31 -1.05
C THR A 8 -9.42 -10.61 -1.34
N TYR A 9 -9.13 -11.34 -2.41
CA TYR A 9 -7.75 -11.67 -2.82
C TYR A 9 -7.10 -10.61 -3.73
N LYS A 10 -7.90 -9.78 -4.42
CA LYS A 10 -7.43 -8.72 -5.33
C LYS A 10 -6.38 -7.80 -4.70
N PRO A 11 -6.51 -7.32 -3.44
CA PRO A 11 -5.51 -6.45 -2.81
C PRO A 11 -4.11 -7.08 -2.74
N ILE A 12 -4.01 -8.35 -2.34
CA ILE A 12 -2.73 -9.06 -2.21
C ILE A 12 -2.09 -9.28 -3.58
N ARG A 13 -2.89 -9.68 -4.59
CA ARG A 13 -2.39 -9.86 -5.96
C ARG A 13 -1.94 -8.53 -6.59
N LYS A 14 -2.72 -7.46 -6.38
CA LYS A 14 -2.36 -6.11 -6.83
C LYS A 14 -1.11 -5.59 -6.13
N LEU A 15 -0.92 -5.89 -4.84
CA LEU A 15 0.28 -5.56 -4.08
C LEU A 15 1.52 -6.29 -4.62
N GLN A 16 1.40 -7.58 -4.95
CA GLN A 16 2.48 -8.33 -5.61
C GLN A 16 2.89 -7.71 -6.94
N LYS A 17 1.92 -7.27 -7.76
CA LYS A 17 2.19 -6.57 -9.02
C LYS A 17 2.87 -5.23 -8.78
N SER A 18 2.38 -4.43 -7.83
CA SER A 18 3.00 -3.16 -7.45
C SER A 18 4.44 -3.35 -7.00
N LEU A 19 4.74 -4.35 -6.16
CA LEU A 19 6.12 -4.61 -5.73
C LEU A 19 7.09 -4.85 -6.88
N LYS A 20 6.62 -5.43 -7.99
CA LYS A 20 7.42 -5.60 -9.21
C LYS A 20 7.57 -4.31 -10.03
N SER A 21 6.60 -3.39 -9.98
CA SER A 21 6.71 -2.11 -10.69
C SER A 21 7.55 -1.10 -9.91
N LEU A 22 7.45 -1.08 -8.58
CA LEU A 22 8.20 -0.19 -7.68
C LEU A 22 9.71 -0.38 -7.72
N SER A 23 10.22 -1.49 -8.25
CA SER A 23 11.66 -1.68 -8.48
C SER A 23 12.21 -0.83 -9.62
N LYS A 24 11.34 -0.21 -10.44
CA LYS A 24 11.67 0.72 -11.53
C LYS A 24 11.50 2.20 -11.10
N VAL A 25 11.66 3.13 -12.04
CA VAL A 25 11.29 4.55 -11.86
C VAL A 25 9.83 4.60 -11.41
N THR A 26 9.59 5.19 -10.24
CA THR A 26 8.29 5.09 -9.57
C THR A 26 7.54 6.40 -9.67
N SER A 27 6.36 6.38 -10.27
CA SER A 27 5.48 7.55 -10.33
C SER A 27 4.88 7.86 -8.95
N PRO A 28 4.49 9.12 -8.68
CA PRO A 28 3.79 9.49 -7.45
C PRO A 28 2.56 8.62 -7.15
N GLU A 29 1.83 8.26 -8.21
CA GLU A 29 0.63 7.42 -8.11
C GLU A 29 0.98 5.99 -7.72
N GLU A 30 2.04 5.40 -8.30
CA GLU A 30 2.47 4.05 -7.94
C GLU A 30 2.90 3.94 -6.47
N VAL A 31 3.58 4.98 -5.94
CA VAL A 31 3.97 5.06 -4.52
C VAL A 31 2.74 5.13 -3.62
N HIS A 32 1.76 5.96 -4.00
CA HIS A 32 0.50 6.08 -3.27
C HIS A 32 -0.29 4.76 -3.29
N ASP A 33 -0.51 4.19 -4.47
CA ASP A 33 -1.20 2.92 -4.68
C ASP A 33 -0.57 1.77 -3.91
N PHE A 34 0.76 1.71 -3.87
CA PHE A 34 1.48 0.73 -3.06
C PHE A 34 1.13 0.86 -1.57
N ARG A 35 1.16 2.08 -1.03
CA ARG A 35 0.86 2.33 0.39
C ARG A 35 -0.57 1.91 0.72
N THR A 36 -1.51 2.28 -0.14
CA THR A 36 -2.92 1.91 -0.04
C THR A 36 -3.12 0.40 -0.08
N ARG A 37 -2.61 -0.28 -1.11
CA ARG A 37 -2.72 -1.75 -1.25
C ARG A 37 -2.06 -2.49 -0.09
N SER A 38 -0.96 -1.97 0.44
CA SER A 38 -0.28 -2.52 1.61
C SER A 38 -1.11 -2.36 2.89
N ARG A 39 -1.79 -1.22 3.09
CA ARG A 39 -2.71 -1.01 4.22
C ARG A 39 -3.93 -1.94 4.12
N ARG A 40 -4.57 -2.02 2.96
CA ARG A 40 -5.72 -2.92 2.72
C ARG A 40 -5.34 -4.39 2.96
N THR A 41 -4.15 -4.80 2.49
CA THR A 41 -3.65 -6.16 2.75
C THR A 41 -3.47 -6.43 4.24
N GLN A 42 -2.98 -5.46 5.01
CA GLN A 42 -2.85 -5.59 6.46
C GLN A 42 -4.23 -5.77 7.11
N ALA A 43 -5.21 -4.92 6.78
CA ALA A 43 -6.55 -4.99 7.34
C ALA A 43 -7.25 -6.33 7.00
N VAL A 44 -7.10 -6.82 5.76
CA VAL A 44 -7.62 -8.14 5.37
C VAL A 44 -7.01 -9.26 6.22
N LEU A 45 -5.71 -9.22 6.51
CA LEU A 45 -5.06 -10.25 7.33
C LEU A 45 -5.47 -10.20 8.79
N GLU A 46 -5.65 -8.99 9.33
CA GLU A 46 -6.12 -8.75 10.69
C GLU A 46 -7.57 -9.23 10.85
N ALA A 47 -8.46 -8.89 9.91
CA ALA A 47 -9.86 -9.34 9.90
C ALA A 47 -9.99 -10.86 9.77
N LEU A 48 -9.05 -11.54 9.11
CA LEU A 48 -8.99 -13.00 9.02
C LEU A 48 -8.27 -13.67 10.21
N GLY A 49 -7.74 -12.89 11.18
CA GLY A 49 -6.94 -13.40 12.30
C GLY A 49 -5.63 -14.09 11.87
N LEU A 50 -5.13 -13.76 10.68
CA LEU A 50 -3.92 -14.39 10.10
C LEU A 50 -2.63 -13.64 10.44
N ASP A 51 -2.73 -12.42 10.96
CA ASP A 51 -1.64 -11.52 11.32
C ASP A 51 -0.71 -12.08 12.41
N ARG A 52 -1.22 -12.95 13.30
CA ARG A 52 -0.44 -13.58 14.39
C ARG A 52 0.50 -14.69 13.91
N ARG A 53 0.30 -15.22 12.70
CA ARG A 53 1.12 -16.32 12.16
C ARG A 53 2.52 -15.81 11.81
N SER A 54 3.54 -16.64 12.01
CA SER A 54 4.96 -16.24 11.84
C SER A 54 5.29 -15.69 10.45
N ASN A 55 4.73 -16.27 9.38
CA ASN A 55 4.92 -15.83 8.00
C ASN A 55 4.29 -14.45 7.76
N GLU A 56 3.01 -14.30 8.09
CA GLU A 56 2.20 -13.09 7.93
C GLU A 56 2.73 -11.95 8.81
N ARG A 57 3.09 -12.22 10.07
CA ARG A 57 3.70 -11.25 10.98
C ARG A 57 4.97 -10.66 10.38
N ARG A 58 5.89 -11.49 9.86
CA ARG A 58 7.12 -11.00 9.23
C ARG A 58 6.82 -10.25 7.94
N MET A 59 5.90 -10.76 7.11
CA MET A 59 5.47 -10.08 5.89
C MET A 59 4.92 -8.68 6.18
N LEU A 60 4.11 -8.52 7.22
CA LEU A 60 3.57 -7.24 7.67
C LEU A 60 4.66 -6.30 8.20
N GLN A 61 5.66 -6.84 8.90
CA GLN A 61 6.85 -6.06 9.32
C GLN A 61 7.63 -5.53 8.11
N ASP A 62 7.88 -6.36 7.10
CA ASP A 62 8.60 -5.97 5.88
C ASP A 62 7.79 -4.93 5.10
N LEU A 63 6.47 -5.13 4.95
CA LEU A 63 5.56 -4.15 4.36
C LEU A 63 5.53 -2.84 5.14
N ARG A 64 5.58 -2.88 6.48
CA ARG A 64 5.62 -1.68 7.32
C ARG A 64 6.91 -0.88 7.08
N LYS A 65 8.07 -1.55 7.01
CA LYS A 65 9.35 -0.89 6.70
C LYS A 65 9.31 -0.23 5.32
N LEU A 66 8.79 -0.94 4.32
CA LEU A 66 8.69 -0.42 2.97
C LEU A 66 7.70 0.74 2.86
N ARG A 67 6.54 0.66 3.53
CA ARG A 67 5.58 1.78 3.64
C ARG A 67 6.20 3.03 4.27
N LYS A 68 7.03 2.89 5.31
CA LYS A 68 7.74 4.03 5.92
C LYS A 68 8.65 4.72 4.90
N ARG A 69 9.38 3.96 4.08
CA ARG A 69 10.23 4.52 3.01
C ARG A 69 9.40 5.15 1.88
N ALA A 70 8.34 4.48 1.44
CA ALA A 70 7.40 5.00 0.46
C ALA A 70 6.70 6.29 0.95
N GLY A 71 6.46 6.41 2.26
CA GLY A 71 5.96 7.64 2.87
C GLY A 71 6.87 8.82 2.61
N LYS A 72 8.18 8.68 2.84
CA LYS A 72 9.14 9.75 2.57
C LYS A 72 9.26 10.16 1.11
N VAL A 73 8.99 9.25 0.17
CA VAL A 73 8.89 9.60 -1.26
C VAL A 73 7.60 10.39 -1.50
N ARG A 74 6.47 9.91 -0.97
CA ARG A 74 5.16 10.56 -1.10
C ARG A 74 5.12 11.94 -0.46
N ASP A 75 5.78 12.15 0.67
CA ASP A 75 5.90 13.45 1.33
C ASP A 75 6.49 14.47 0.33
N MET A 76 7.54 14.09 -0.39
CA MET A 76 8.13 14.96 -1.42
C MET A 76 7.22 15.13 -2.63
N ASP A 77 6.55 14.06 -3.10
CA ASP A 77 5.57 14.18 -4.20
C ASP A 77 4.47 15.20 -3.89
N VAL A 78 3.97 15.18 -2.64
CA VAL A 78 2.90 16.07 -2.17
C VAL A 78 3.43 17.50 -2.01
N LEU A 79 4.59 17.69 -1.37
CA LEU A 79 5.18 19.02 -1.23
C LEU A 79 5.55 19.64 -2.57
N THR A 80 6.14 18.89 -3.51
CA THR A 80 6.44 19.40 -4.86
C THR A 80 5.17 19.85 -5.58
N ALA A 81 4.08 19.09 -5.46
CA ALA A 81 2.79 19.46 -6.07
C ALA A 81 2.19 20.73 -5.43
N PHE A 82 2.43 20.98 -4.14
CA PHE A 82 2.02 22.23 -3.50
C PHE A 82 2.88 23.41 -3.91
N THR A 83 4.20 23.25 -3.84
CA THR A 83 5.14 24.31 -4.21
C THR A 83 4.93 24.74 -5.66
N SER A 84 4.64 23.81 -6.58
CA SER A 84 4.42 24.17 -7.99
C SER A 84 3.19 25.07 -8.19
N GLN A 85 2.16 24.93 -7.35
CA GLN A 85 0.92 25.72 -7.40
C GLN A 85 0.98 27.01 -6.59
N LEU A 86 2.04 27.23 -5.81
CA LEU A 86 2.19 28.44 -5.01
C LEU A 86 2.45 29.63 -5.93
N GLN A 87 1.63 30.67 -5.82
CA GLN A 87 1.90 31.96 -6.46
C GLN A 87 2.53 32.86 -5.40
N VAL A 88 3.78 33.25 -5.63
CA VAL A 88 4.52 34.16 -4.76
C VAL A 88 5.10 35.25 -5.65
N ASP A 89 4.62 36.47 -5.45
CA ASP A 89 5.05 37.62 -6.23
C ASP A 89 6.50 37.97 -5.87
N GLY A 90 7.34 38.17 -6.89
CA GLY A 90 8.75 38.54 -6.70
C GLY A 90 9.70 37.42 -6.23
N GLU A 91 9.22 36.21 -5.94
CA GLU A 91 10.04 35.11 -5.40
C GLU A 91 10.16 33.89 -6.34
N ALA A 92 10.12 34.11 -7.66
CA ALA A 92 10.19 33.02 -8.64
C ALA A 92 11.45 32.15 -8.47
N ASP A 93 12.60 32.76 -8.24
CA ASP A 93 13.88 32.05 -8.07
C ASP A 93 13.89 31.20 -6.79
N CYS A 94 13.37 31.71 -5.68
CA CYS A 94 13.25 30.97 -4.42
C CYS A 94 12.33 29.75 -4.58
N LYS A 95 11.23 29.89 -5.33
CA LYS A 95 10.35 28.77 -5.68
C LYS A 95 11.07 27.70 -6.51
N VAL A 96 11.88 28.10 -7.49
CA VAL A 96 12.68 27.16 -8.29
C VAL A 96 13.67 26.40 -7.40
N GLN A 97 14.43 27.10 -6.56
CA GLN A 97 15.39 26.48 -5.64
C GLN A 97 14.71 25.48 -4.68
N LEU A 98 13.53 25.81 -4.18
CA LEU A 98 12.75 24.90 -3.33
C LEU A 98 12.31 23.64 -4.10
N LEU A 99 11.84 23.78 -5.34
CA LEU A 99 11.46 22.64 -6.18
C LEU A 99 12.65 21.72 -6.46
N GLU A 100 13.83 22.28 -6.74
CA GLU A 100 15.08 21.52 -6.93
C GLU A 100 15.48 20.76 -5.67
N HIS A 101 15.38 21.41 -4.50
CA HIS A 101 15.65 20.78 -3.21
C HIS A 101 14.71 19.59 -2.98
N LEU A 102 13.40 19.77 -3.18
CA LEU A 102 12.40 18.71 -3.03
C LEU A 102 12.64 17.55 -4.01
N GLY A 103 12.99 17.85 -5.26
CA GLY A 103 13.35 16.84 -6.26
C GLY A 103 14.58 16.01 -5.86
N THR A 104 15.59 16.67 -5.28
CA THR A 104 16.80 16.01 -4.76
C THR A 104 16.47 15.10 -3.58
N GLN A 105 15.68 15.58 -2.61
CA GLN A 105 15.23 14.76 -1.47
C GLN A 105 14.39 13.57 -1.92
N ARG A 106 13.47 13.77 -2.87
CA ARG A 106 12.66 12.70 -3.46
C ARG A 106 13.54 11.60 -4.04
N SER A 107 14.54 11.97 -4.84
CA SER A 107 15.49 11.04 -5.45
C SER A 107 16.29 10.25 -4.42
N LYS A 108 16.74 10.92 -3.35
CA LYS A 108 17.43 10.29 -2.21
C LYS A 108 16.55 9.27 -1.49
N HIS A 109 15.28 9.62 -1.22
CA HIS A 109 14.33 8.70 -0.58
C HIS A 109 13.95 7.53 -1.48
N ALA A 110 13.76 7.77 -2.78
CA ALA A 110 13.48 6.73 -3.75
C ALA A 110 14.64 5.74 -3.87
N LYS A 111 15.89 6.21 -3.86
CA LYS A 111 17.09 5.35 -3.83
C LYS A 111 17.10 4.44 -2.59
N LYS A 112 16.81 4.99 -1.40
CA LYS A 112 16.70 4.19 -0.16
C LYS A 112 15.57 3.17 -0.22
N MET A 113 14.42 3.53 -0.79
CA MET A 113 13.30 2.61 -0.99
C MET A 113 13.67 1.46 -1.93
N ARG A 114 14.30 1.76 -3.08
CA ARG A 114 14.78 0.75 -4.03
C ARG A 114 15.83 -0.16 -3.42
N GLY A 115 16.74 0.38 -2.60
CA GLY A 115 17.73 -0.44 -1.87
C GLY A 115 17.05 -1.47 -0.95
N LEU A 116 16.01 -1.07 -0.23
CA LEU A 116 15.22 -1.99 0.60
C LEU A 116 14.48 -3.04 -0.25
N LEU A 117 13.89 -2.64 -1.38
CA LEU A 117 13.23 -3.55 -2.31
C LEU A 117 14.19 -4.58 -2.91
N ARG A 118 15.43 -4.19 -3.23
CA ARG A 118 16.46 -5.12 -3.73
C ARG A 118 16.80 -6.18 -2.69
N LYS A 119 16.92 -5.78 -1.42
CA LYS A 119 17.25 -6.67 -0.31
C LYS A 119 16.09 -7.60 0.09
N ASP A 120 14.92 -7.02 0.29
CA ASP A 120 13.80 -7.70 0.96
C ASP A 120 12.65 -8.07 0.00
N GLY A 121 12.69 -7.61 -1.26
CA GLY A 121 11.58 -7.75 -2.21
C GLY A 121 11.26 -9.18 -2.60
N SER A 122 12.27 -10.01 -2.93
CA SER A 122 12.06 -11.42 -3.28
C SER A 122 11.53 -12.25 -2.09
N PRO A 123 12.12 -12.18 -0.88
CA PRO A 123 11.54 -12.79 0.31
C PRO A 123 10.10 -12.33 0.58
N LEU A 124 9.82 -11.03 0.48
CA LEU A 124 8.50 -10.46 0.68
C LEU A 124 7.48 -11.02 -0.34
N LEU A 125 7.84 -11.10 -1.61
CA LEU A 125 6.99 -11.68 -2.66
C LEU A 125 6.69 -13.15 -2.39
N LYS A 126 7.67 -13.94 -1.94
CA LYS A 126 7.46 -15.34 -1.57
C LYS A 126 6.48 -15.48 -0.40
N ARG A 127 6.62 -14.65 0.64
CA ARG A 127 5.69 -14.62 1.78
C ARG A 127 4.28 -14.21 1.35
N LEU A 128 4.16 -13.17 0.52
CA LEU A 128 2.88 -12.74 -0.06
C LEU A 128 2.21 -13.86 -0.85
N LYS A 129 2.96 -14.59 -1.69
CA LYS A 129 2.41 -15.72 -2.46
C LYS A 129 1.85 -16.80 -1.52
N ARG A 130 2.62 -17.21 -0.51
CA ARG A 130 2.21 -18.20 0.51
C ARG A 130 0.95 -17.77 1.27
N SER A 131 0.92 -16.54 1.78
CA SER A 131 -0.26 -16.01 2.49
C SER A 131 -1.48 -16.01 1.58
N SER A 132 -1.31 -15.64 0.32
CA SER A 132 -2.40 -15.60 -0.65
C SER A 132 -2.96 -17.00 -0.95
N THR A 133 -2.12 -18.01 -1.17
CA THR A 133 -2.57 -19.40 -1.37
C THR A 133 -3.30 -19.93 -0.14
N ARG A 134 -2.87 -19.53 1.07
CA ARG A 134 -3.53 -19.89 2.31
C ARG A 134 -4.93 -19.28 2.42
N ILE A 135 -5.06 -17.99 2.17
CA ILE A 135 -6.36 -17.30 2.17
C ILE A 135 -7.31 -17.96 1.17
N GLN A 136 -6.81 -18.28 -0.03
CA GLN A 136 -7.61 -18.99 -1.04
C GLN A 136 -8.12 -20.35 -0.53
N LYS A 137 -7.28 -21.14 0.14
CA LYS A 137 -7.69 -22.42 0.73
C LYS A 137 -8.71 -22.26 1.85
N LEU A 138 -8.58 -21.22 2.68
CA LEU A 138 -9.53 -20.95 3.76
C LEU A 138 -10.90 -20.57 3.21
N LEU A 139 -10.93 -19.69 2.20
CA LEU A 139 -12.17 -19.26 1.56
C LEU A 139 -12.86 -20.42 0.83
N GLN A 140 -12.11 -21.26 0.10
CA GLN A 140 -12.68 -22.46 -0.55
C GLN A 140 -13.27 -23.47 0.44
N ARG A 141 -12.69 -23.58 1.63
CA ARG A 141 -13.24 -24.44 2.71
C ARG A 141 -14.52 -23.84 3.29
N ALA A 142 -14.55 -22.53 3.52
CA ALA A 142 -15.73 -21.84 4.01
C ALA A 142 -16.91 -21.93 3.02
N GLU A 143 -16.65 -21.82 1.70
CA GLU A 143 -17.66 -22.00 0.65
C GLU A 143 -18.23 -23.43 0.63
N ARG A 144 -17.41 -24.46 0.83
CA ARG A 144 -17.84 -25.87 0.83
C ARG A 144 -18.65 -26.24 2.07
N ASN A 145 -18.42 -25.58 3.20
CA ASN A 145 -19.07 -25.91 4.47
C ASN A 145 -20.47 -25.30 4.64
N GLY A 146 -20.99 -24.60 3.63
CA GLY A 146 -22.42 -24.23 3.55
C GLY A 146 -22.89 -23.16 4.53
N ASP A 147 -22.00 -22.52 5.30
CA ASP A 147 -22.39 -21.53 6.31
C ASP A 147 -22.59 -20.14 5.69
N GLY A 148 -23.66 -20.02 4.90
CA GLY A 148 -23.91 -18.86 4.02
C GLY A 148 -24.00 -17.52 4.74
N THR A 149 -24.52 -17.48 5.96
CA THR A 149 -24.66 -16.26 6.79
C THR A 149 -23.33 -15.82 7.39
N ALA A 150 -22.56 -16.73 7.97
CA ALA A 150 -21.20 -16.44 8.47
C ALA A 150 -20.26 -16.00 7.33
N SER A 151 -20.42 -16.62 6.16
CA SER A 151 -19.72 -16.30 4.91
C SER A 151 -20.04 -14.88 4.43
N THR A 152 -21.30 -14.46 4.45
CA THR A 152 -21.69 -13.07 4.10
C THR A 152 -21.19 -12.03 5.10
N ALA A 153 -21.31 -12.29 6.41
CA ALA A 153 -20.82 -11.39 7.45
C ALA A 153 -19.30 -11.21 7.36
N MET A 154 -18.56 -12.29 7.06
CA MET A 154 -17.11 -12.25 6.87
C MET A 154 -16.72 -11.48 5.60
N ALA A 155 -17.44 -11.65 4.48
CA ALA A 155 -17.23 -10.84 3.28
C ALA A 155 -17.43 -9.34 3.56
N GLU A 156 -18.49 -9.00 4.28
CA GLU A 156 -18.84 -7.61 4.57
C GLU A 156 -17.84 -6.98 5.55
N ALA A 157 -17.44 -7.71 6.60
CA ALA A 157 -16.39 -7.29 7.52
C ALA A 157 -15.05 -7.05 6.79
N LEU A 158 -14.71 -7.89 5.81
CA LEU A 158 -13.52 -7.70 4.98
C LEU A 158 -13.62 -6.50 4.04
N ARG A 159 -14.82 -6.25 3.49
CA ARG A 159 -15.10 -5.06 2.67
C ARG A 159 -14.92 -3.80 3.49
N LEU A 160 -15.62 -3.70 4.62
CA LEU A 160 -15.56 -2.56 5.52
C LEU A 160 -14.13 -2.34 6.06
N SER A 161 -13.44 -3.41 6.47
CA SER A 161 -12.04 -3.30 6.93
C SER A 161 -11.11 -2.80 5.82
N SER A 162 -11.33 -3.20 4.57
CA SER A 162 -10.56 -2.71 3.43
C SER A 162 -10.89 -1.25 3.07
N GLU A 163 -12.14 -0.84 3.20
CA GLU A 163 -12.58 0.55 2.95
C GLU A 163 -12.04 1.49 4.03
N LEU A 164 -12.16 1.13 5.31
CA LEU A 164 -11.57 1.89 6.43
C LEU A 164 -10.03 1.95 6.38
N ALA A 165 -9.40 0.96 5.75
CA ALA A 165 -7.95 0.95 5.53
C ALA A 165 -7.48 1.79 4.33
N ASP A 166 -8.40 2.47 3.64
CA ASP A 166 -8.13 3.37 2.53
C ASP A 166 -8.05 4.83 3.00
N PRO A 167 -6.86 5.33 3.37
CA PRO A 167 -6.73 6.74 3.74
C PRO A 167 -7.10 7.62 2.53
N PRO A 168 -7.80 8.75 2.74
CA PRO A 168 -8.12 9.67 1.65
C PRO A 168 -6.86 10.11 0.92
N ARG A 169 -6.97 10.33 -0.40
CA ARG A 169 -5.89 10.89 -1.20
C ARG A 169 -5.63 12.31 -0.69
N LEU A 170 -4.53 12.47 0.03
CA LEU A 170 -4.11 13.78 0.50
C LEU A 170 -3.75 14.67 -0.69
N ASP A 171 -4.49 15.77 -0.82
CA ASP A 171 -4.40 16.82 -1.82
C ASP A 171 -4.62 18.19 -1.16
N ARG A 172 -4.61 19.26 -1.96
CA ARG A 172 -4.79 20.64 -1.44
C ARG A 172 -6.06 20.83 -0.63
N ARG A 173 -7.11 20.10 -0.97
CA ARG A 173 -8.45 20.27 -0.42
C ARG A 173 -8.63 19.55 0.91
N ASN A 174 -7.69 18.71 1.34
CA ASN A 174 -7.86 17.89 2.54
C ASN A 174 -6.58 17.68 3.39
N LEU A 175 -5.47 18.37 3.07
CA LEU A 175 -4.26 18.33 3.89
C LEU A 175 -4.37 19.23 5.13
N HIS A 176 -5.15 20.31 5.04
CA HIS A 176 -5.46 21.23 6.14
C HIS A 176 -6.97 21.48 6.16
N PRO A 177 -7.66 21.33 7.32
CA PRO A 177 -9.02 21.80 7.51
C PRO A 177 -9.10 23.34 7.54
#